data_AF-A0A4Q3J899-F1
#
_entry.id   AF-A0A4Q3J899-F1
#
_cell.length_a   1.000
_cell.length_b   1.000
_cell.length_c   1.000
_cell.angle_alpha   90.00
_cell.angle_beta   90.00
_cell.angle_gamma   90.00
#
_symmetry.space_group_name_H-M   'P 1'
#
loop_
_entity.id
_entity.type
_entity.pdbx_description
1 polymer ?
#
loop_
_entity_poly.entity_id
_entity_poly.type
_entity_poly.pdbx_seq_one_letter_code
_entity_poly.pdbx_strand_id
1 'polypeptide(L)'
;MAPAPQIATGRDGRPTSRYFVDALMFRRDRVLRTFFEAISPLDEFTVEDGSLCGTDLSARHKLVREGDIELVNDQGAVVDVRPIGPDARGCVKLPRHDYTVARVRIRRGTETHPTVDVHVRDRARVVGVVRVQ
;
A
#
# COMPACT_ATOMS: atom_id res chain seq x y z
N MET A 1 12.08 -17.56 -14.53
CA MET A 1 11.69 -17.12 -15.89
C MET A 1 10.41 -17.87 -16.25
N ALA A 2 9.25 -17.22 -16.15
CA ALA A 2 7.97 -17.88 -16.46
C ALA A 2 7.78 -17.94 -17.99
N PRO A 3 7.27 -19.06 -18.55
CA PRO A 3 7.12 -19.22 -19.99
C PRO A 3 6.08 -18.23 -20.54
N ALA A 4 6.34 -17.70 -21.74
CA ALA A 4 5.40 -16.86 -22.46
C ALA A 4 4.16 -17.67 -22.88
N PRO A 5 2.94 -17.12 -22.76
CA PRO A 5 1.72 -17.84 -23.13
C PRO A 5 1.65 -18.02 -24.66
N GLN A 6 1.54 -19.27 -25.10
CA GLN A 6 1.28 -19.62 -26.50
C GLN A 6 -0.14 -19.19 -26.88
N ILE A 7 -0.25 -18.43 -27.97
CA ILE A 7 -1.55 -18.05 -28.56
C ILE A 7 -2.08 -19.27 -29.31
N ALA A 8 -3.00 -20.00 -28.69
CA ALA A 8 -3.72 -21.08 -29.35
C ALA A 8 -4.68 -20.47 -30.39
N THR A 9 -4.36 -20.60 -31.67
CA THR A 9 -5.29 -20.32 -32.77
C THR A 9 -6.41 -21.36 -32.71
N GLY A 10 -7.58 -20.92 -32.26
CA GLY A 10 -8.72 -21.78 -31.95
C GLY A 10 -9.15 -22.63 -33.14
N ARG A 11 -8.93 -23.94 -33.04
CA ARG A 11 -9.52 -24.94 -33.93
C ARG A 11 -10.33 -26.01 -33.19
N ASP A 12 -10.47 -25.88 -31.87
CA ASP A 12 -11.07 -26.92 -31.05
C ASP A 12 -12.20 -26.27 -30.25
N GLY A 13 -13.46 -26.65 -30.54
CA GLY A 13 -14.72 -26.03 -30.10
C GLY A 13 -15.03 -25.96 -28.60
N ARG A 14 -14.06 -25.59 -27.76
CA ARG A 14 -14.30 -25.06 -26.42
C ARG A 14 -14.80 -23.62 -26.56
N PRO A 15 -15.70 -23.12 -25.68
CA PRO A 15 -16.24 -21.77 -25.80
C PRO A 15 -15.10 -20.75 -25.68
N THR A 16 -14.63 -20.28 -26.83
CA THR A 16 -13.44 -19.44 -27.02
C THR A 16 -13.58 -18.10 -26.31
N SER A 17 -14.83 -17.69 -26.05
CA SER A 17 -15.21 -16.51 -25.29
C SER A 17 -14.79 -16.57 -23.82
N ARG A 18 -14.87 -17.74 -23.15
CA ARG A 18 -14.47 -17.86 -21.74
C ARG A 18 -12.98 -17.67 -21.56
N TYR A 19 -12.18 -18.35 -22.37
CA TYR A 19 -10.72 -18.18 -22.37
C TYR A 19 -10.31 -16.73 -22.64
N PHE A 20 -10.97 -16.06 -23.58
CA PHE A 20 -10.70 -14.66 -23.89
C PHE A 20 -11.05 -13.73 -22.71
N VAL A 21 -12.21 -13.92 -22.08
CA VAL A 21 -12.61 -13.16 -20.89
C VAL A 21 -11.64 -13.41 -19.73
N ASP A 22 -11.28 -14.66 -19.46
CA ASP A 22 -10.33 -15.00 -18.39
C ASP A 22 -8.95 -14.36 -18.63
N ALA A 23 -8.47 -14.37 -19.88
CA ALA A 23 -7.22 -13.72 -20.25
C ALA A 23 -7.27 -12.19 -20.10
N LEU A 24 -8.41 -11.56 -20.44
CA LEU A 24 -8.62 -10.12 -20.24
C LEU A 24 -8.68 -9.76 -18.75
N MET A 25 -9.40 -10.54 -17.95
CA MET A 25 -9.51 -10.33 -16.50
C MET A 25 -8.14 -10.50 -15.84
N PHE A 26 -7.40 -11.56 -16.19
CA PHE A 26 -6.04 -11.78 -15.72
C PHE A 26 -5.10 -10.60 -16.06
N ARG A 27 -5.16 -10.08 -17.30
CA ARG A 27 -4.35 -8.93 -17.70
C ARG A 27 -4.74 -7.65 -16.96
N ARG A 28 -6.04 -7.38 -16.85
CA ARG A 28 -6.56 -6.23 -16.09
C ARG A 28 -6.05 -6.26 -14.66
N ASP A 29 -6.19 -7.40 -14.00
CA ASP A 29 -5.78 -7.55 -12.60
C ASP A 29 -4.25 -7.39 -12.45
N ARG A 30 -3.47 -7.88 -13.41
CA ARG A 30 -2.00 -7.70 -13.42
C ARG A 30 -1.60 -6.24 -13.59
N VAL A 31 -2.20 -5.52 -14.54
CA VAL A 31 -1.91 -4.10 -14.78
C VAL A 31 -2.31 -3.24 -13.59
N LEU A 32 -3.51 -3.47 -13.04
CA LEU A 32 -3.97 -2.75 -11.86
C LEU A 32 -3.06 -3.00 -10.66
N ARG A 33 -2.63 -4.24 -10.43
CA ARG A 33 -1.71 -4.56 -9.34
C ARG A 33 -0.40 -3.79 -9.45
N THR A 34 0.23 -3.77 -10.63
CA THR A 34 1.47 -3.01 -10.86
C THR A 34 1.26 -1.51 -10.63
N PHE A 35 0.11 -0.95 -11.01
CA PHE A 35 -0.21 0.44 -10.71
C PHE A 35 -0.42 0.70 -9.20
N PHE A 36 -1.04 -0.23 -8.48
CA PHE A 36 -1.22 -0.14 -7.03
C PHE A 36 0.09 -0.30 -6.26
N GLU A 37 1.03 -1.10 -6.77
CA GLU A 37 2.40 -1.22 -6.22
C GLU A 37 3.18 0.10 -6.34
N ALA A 38 2.96 0.85 -7.42
CA ALA A 38 3.63 2.12 -7.68
C ALA A 38 3.10 3.31 -6.86
N ILE A 39 2.03 3.12 -6.07
CA ILE A 39 1.50 4.15 -5.17
C ILE A 39 1.57 3.69 -3.72
N SER A 40 1.56 4.65 -2.79
CA SER A 40 1.41 4.29 -1.38
C SER A 40 0.00 3.76 -1.14
N PRO A 41 -0.16 2.57 -0.54
CA PRO A 41 -1.48 2.01 -0.24
C PRO A 41 -2.04 2.52 1.09
N LEU A 42 -1.34 3.43 1.77
CA LEU A 42 -1.79 4.05 3.03
C LEU A 42 -2.84 5.13 2.77
N ASP A 43 -3.93 5.06 3.52
CA ASP A 43 -4.98 6.07 3.57
C ASP A 43 -5.66 6.11 4.95
N GLU A 44 -6.71 6.93 5.09
CA GLU A 44 -7.56 7.04 6.28
C GLU A 44 -6.75 7.28 7.56
N PHE A 45 -5.91 8.31 7.51
CA PHE A 45 -5.03 8.65 8.61
C PHE A 45 -5.79 9.27 9.78
N THR A 46 -5.47 8.81 10.98
CA THR A 46 -6.00 9.34 12.24
C THR A 46 -4.92 9.34 13.31
N VAL A 47 -5.12 10.14 14.36
CA VAL A 47 -4.20 10.18 15.50
C VAL A 47 -4.91 9.63 16.73
N GLU A 48 -4.32 8.59 17.33
CA GLU A 48 -4.83 7.90 18.50
C GLU A 48 -3.71 7.73 19.52
N ASP A 49 -3.93 8.17 20.76
CA ASP A 49 -2.97 8.05 21.87
C ASP A 49 -1.55 8.53 21.52
N GLY A 50 -1.45 9.60 20.73
CA GLY A 50 -0.18 10.17 20.28
C GLY A 50 0.57 9.34 19.24
N SER A 51 -0.12 8.38 18.61
CA SER A 51 0.35 7.58 17.47
C SER A 51 -0.40 7.98 16.21
N LEU A 52 0.30 8.01 15.08
CA LEU A 52 -0.30 8.17 13.76
C LEU A 52 -0.68 6.78 13.26
N CYS A 53 -1.97 6.58 13.04
CA CYS A 53 -2.49 5.37 12.45
C CYS A 53 -2.90 5.61 11.00
N GLY A 54 -2.63 4.65 10.14
CA GLY A 54 -3.10 4.62 8.77
C GLY A 54 -3.62 3.23 8.41
N THR A 55 -4.53 3.19 7.45
CA THR A 55 -5.05 1.95 6.89
C THR A 55 -4.24 1.59 5.65
N ASP A 56 -3.77 0.34 5.56
CA ASP A 56 -3.34 -0.23 4.30
C ASP A 56 -4.56 -0.72 3.50
N LEU A 57 -4.92 -0.01 2.44
CA LEU A 57 -6.03 -0.37 1.56
C LEU A 57 -5.79 -1.74 0.88
N SER A 58 -4.54 -2.11 0.62
CA SER A 58 -4.23 -3.41 0.01
C SER A 58 -4.57 -4.56 0.94
N ALA A 59 -4.23 -4.46 2.23
CA ALA A 59 -4.62 -5.44 3.24
C ALA A 59 -6.14 -5.42 3.48
N ARG A 60 -6.77 -4.23 3.56
CA ARG A 60 -8.22 -4.11 3.76
C ARG A 60 -9.01 -4.81 2.66
N HIS A 61 -8.55 -4.69 1.42
CA HIS A 61 -9.16 -5.34 0.25
C HIS A 61 -8.60 -6.74 -0.05
N LYS A 62 -7.82 -7.32 0.86
CA LYS A 62 -7.29 -8.69 0.79
C LYS A 62 -6.41 -8.96 -0.43
N LEU A 63 -5.77 -7.92 -0.96
CA LEU A 63 -4.78 -8.02 -2.04
C LEU A 63 -3.42 -8.51 -1.53
N VAL A 64 -3.11 -8.18 -0.27
CA VAL A 64 -1.94 -8.64 0.49
C VAL A 64 -2.38 -9.18 1.84
N ARG A 65 -1.52 -9.97 2.50
CA ARG A 65 -1.81 -10.59 3.81
C ARG A 65 -1.05 -9.98 4.98
N GLU A 66 0.07 -9.33 4.70
CA GLU A 66 1.01 -8.92 5.74
C GLU A 66 1.75 -7.64 5.35
N GLY A 67 2.38 -7.06 6.36
CA GLY A 67 3.57 -6.23 6.26
C GLY A 67 3.53 -5.08 7.25
N ASP A 68 4.44 -4.12 7.09
CA ASP A 68 4.75 -3.15 8.13
C ASP A 68 4.49 -1.72 7.67
N ILE A 69 4.00 -0.88 8.58
CA ILE A 69 4.09 0.58 8.47
C ILE A 69 5.41 1.04 9.08
N GLU A 70 6.12 1.89 8.35
CA GLU A 70 7.37 2.48 8.77
C GLU A 70 7.22 3.99 8.87
N LEU A 71 7.70 4.57 9.95
CA LEU A 71 7.99 6.00 10.05
C LEU A 71 9.44 6.20 9.63
N VAL A 72 9.69 7.10 8.69
CA VAL A 72 11.04 7.43 8.20
C VAL A 72 11.35 8.91 8.47
N ASN A 73 12.62 9.22 8.70
CA ASN A 73 13.09 10.60 8.84
C ASN A 73 13.44 11.23 7.48
N ASP A 74 13.90 12.48 7.50
CA ASP A 74 14.28 13.23 6.30
C ASP A 74 15.45 12.62 5.53
N GLN A 75 16.30 11.83 6.20
CA GLN A 75 17.39 11.08 5.58
C GLN A 75 16.94 9.71 5.02
N GLY A 76 15.65 9.38 5.12
CA GLY A 76 15.09 8.10 4.69
C GLY A 76 15.40 6.92 5.63
N ALA A 77 15.97 7.18 6.80
CA ALA A 77 16.20 6.15 7.81
C ALA A 77 14.91 5.85 8.58
N VAL A 78 14.69 4.56 8.85
CA VAL A 78 13.52 4.09 9.58
C VAL A 78 13.67 4.41 11.06
N VAL A 79 12.71 5.14 11.63
CA VAL A 79 12.70 5.57 13.03
C VAL A 79 11.72 4.80 13.91
N ASP A 80 10.64 4.27 13.32
CA ASP A 80 9.71 3.35 13.99
C ASP A 80 9.11 2.38 12.97
N VAL A 81 8.82 1.15 13.40
CA VAL A 81 8.21 0.11 12.57
C VAL A 81 7.14 -0.60 13.37
N ARG A 82 5.97 -0.77 12.76
CA ARG A 82 4.87 -1.54 13.35
C ARG A 82 4.21 -2.42 12.30
N PRO A 83 3.80 -3.64 12.66
CA PRO A 83 3.05 -4.48 11.75
C PRO A 83 1.68 -3.87 11.48
N ILE A 84 1.17 -4.12 10.28
CA ILE A 84 -0.24 -3.91 9.95
C ILE A 84 -1.07 -4.97 10.69
N GLY A 85 -2.00 -4.51 11.51
CA GLY A 85 -2.90 -5.33 12.31
C GLY A 85 -3.97 -6.05 11.47
N PRO A 86 -4.78 -6.92 12.11
CA PRO A 86 -5.82 -7.70 11.44
C PRO A 86 -6.96 -6.85 10.84
N ASP A 87 -7.12 -5.62 11.32
CA ASP A 87 -8.03 -4.60 10.81
C ASP A 87 -7.46 -3.80 9.63
N ALA A 88 -6.33 -4.26 9.08
CA ALA A 88 -5.55 -3.59 8.04
C ALA A 88 -4.99 -2.22 8.47
N ARG A 89 -4.82 -2.00 9.78
CA ARG A 89 -4.36 -0.74 10.34
C ARG A 89 -2.98 -0.86 10.97
N GLY A 90 -2.12 0.13 10.75
CA GLY A 90 -0.81 0.23 11.39
C GLY A 90 -0.65 1.59 12.06
N CYS A 91 -0.08 1.60 13.26
CA CYS A 91 0.09 2.82 14.06
C CYS A 91 1.53 3.03 14.46
N VAL A 92 2.15 4.14 14.08
CA VAL A 92 3.53 4.52 14.44
C VAL A 92 3.53 5.64 15.48
N LYS A 93 4.51 5.65 16.38
CA LYS A 93 4.58 6.68 17.43
C LYS A 93 5.02 8.01 16.84
N LEU A 94 4.24 9.07 17.10
CA LEU A 94 4.63 10.42 16.70
C LEU A 94 5.64 11.03 17.69
N PRO A 95 6.64 11.78 17.21
CA PRO A 95 7.44 12.70 18.01
C PRO A 95 6.59 13.67 18.85
N ARG A 96 7.17 14.19 19.93
CA ARG A 96 6.51 15.15 20.84
C ARG A 96 6.71 16.58 20.36
N HIS A 97 6.01 16.98 19.30
CA HIS A 97 6.00 18.35 18.79
C HIS A 97 4.57 18.82 18.48
N ASP A 98 4.33 20.13 18.60
CA ASP A 98 3.03 20.75 18.30
C ASP A 98 2.66 20.64 16.82
N TYR A 99 3.65 20.63 15.94
CA TYR A 99 3.47 20.34 14.53
C TYR A 99 4.51 19.33 14.08
N THR A 100 4.05 18.27 13.43
CA THR A 100 4.90 17.18 12.95
C THR A 100 4.53 16.85 11.51
N VAL A 101 5.53 16.73 10.64
CA VAL A 101 5.38 16.06 9.35
C VAL A 101 5.88 14.63 9.53
N ALA A 102 4.96 13.68 9.57
CA ALA A 102 5.26 12.27 9.73
C ALA A 102 5.34 11.63 8.35
N ARG A 103 6.55 11.30 7.90
CA ARG A 103 6.76 10.59 6.65
C ARG A 103 6.64 9.10 6.88
N VAL A 104 5.58 8.51 6.35
CA VAL A 104 5.28 7.09 6.53
C VAL A 104 5.28 6.33 5.20
N ARG A 105 5.63 5.05 5.25
CA ARG A 105 5.50 4.14 4.10
C ARG A 105 5.12 2.75 4.52
N ILE A 106 4.85 1.92 3.54
CA ILE A 106 4.58 0.50 3.71
C ILE A 106 5.78 -0.32 3.23
N ARG A 107 6.20 -1.30 4.04
CA ARG A 107 7.17 -2.34 3.65
C ARG A 107 6.50 -3.71 3.60
N ARG A 108 6.86 -4.49 2.58
CA ARG A 108 6.38 -5.86 2.31
C ARG A 108 7.60 -6.74 2.03
N GLY A 109 8.09 -7.44 3.04
CA GLY A 109 9.37 -8.16 2.92
C GLY A 109 10.52 -7.21 2.60
N THR A 110 11.09 -7.35 1.40
CA THR A 110 12.16 -6.49 0.86
C THR A 110 11.66 -5.32 0.00
N GLU A 111 10.36 -5.28 -0.32
CA GLU A 111 9.76 -4.25 -1.15
C GLU A 111 9.25 -3.09 -0.29
N THR A 112 9.47 -1.86 -0.73
CA THR A 112 8.99 -0.64 -0.07
C THR A 112 8.15 0.18 -1.03
N HIS A 113 6.96 0.58 -0.58
CA HIS A 113 6.10 1.49 -1.32
C HIS A 113 6.56 2.95 -1.14
N PRO A 114 6.12 3.85 -2.04
CA PRO A 114 6.35 5.29 -1.88
C PRO A 114 5.87 5.84 -0.54
N THR A 115 6.55 6.89 -0.09
CA THR A 115 6.25 7.57 1.16
C THR A 115 5.06 8.52 1.05
N VAL A 116 4.39 8.74 2.18
CA VAL A 116 3.34 9.74 2.35
C VAL A 116 3.72 10.63 3.52
N ASP A 117 3.71 11.93 3.29
CA ASP A 117 3.92 12.94 4.32
C ASP A 117 2.57 13.29 4.95
N VAL A 118 2.42 12.96 6.22
CA VAL A 118 1.20 13.24 6.98
C VAL A 118 1.47 14.39 7.94
N HIS A 119 0.76 15.49 7.71
CA HIS A 119 0.87 16.70 8.50
C HIS A 119 -0.05 16.58 9.71
N VAL A 120 0.54 16.59 10.91
CA VAL A 120 -0.18 16.44 12.18
C VAL A 120 0.03 17.69 13.02
N ARG A 121 -1.07 18.22 13.57
CA ARG A 121 -1.07 19.35 14.49
C ARG A 121 -1.59 18.92 15.86
N ASP A 122 -0.97 19.47 16.90
CA ASP A 122 -1.27 19.30 18.33
C ASP A 122 -1.33 17.82 18.76
N ARG A 123 -0.69 16.92 18.00
CA ARG A 123 -0.73 15.45 18.17
C ARG A 123 -2.14 14.88 18.30
N ALA A 124 -3.12 15.55 17.72
CA ALA A 124 -4.53 15.18 17.84
C ALA A 124 -5.23 15.14 16.47
N ARG A 125 -4.70 15.85 15.48
CA ARG A 125 -5.39 16.05 14.22
C ARG A 125 -4.46 15.95 13.02
N VAL A 126 -4.87 15.15 12.04
CA VAL A 126 -4.32 15.19 10.69
C VAL A 126 -4.87 16.43 9.99
N VAL A 127 -3.99 17.29 9.49
CA VAL A 127 -4.33 18.55 8.81
C VAL A 127 -3.96 18.54 7.33
N GLY A 128 -3.21 17.55 6.88
CA GLY A 128 -2.84 17.39 5.48
C GLY A 128 -2.16 16.05 5.21
N VAL A 129 -2.29 15.58 3.97
CA VAL A 129 -1.66 14.36 3.47
C VAL A 129 -1.07 14.68 2.10
N VAL A 130 0.23 14.48 1.95
CA VAL A 130 0.96 14.73 0.70
C VAL A 130 1.60 13.42 0.27
N ARG A 131 1.29 12.98 -0.96
CA ARG A 131 1.89 11.78 -1.55
C ARG A 131 3.11 12.22 -2.34
N VAL A 132 4.29 11.81 -1.89
CA VAL A 132 5.55 12.15 -2.55
C VAL A 132 5.80 11.07 -3.61
N GLN A 133 5.73 11.45 -4.89
CA GLN A 133 6.07 10.60 -6.03
C GLN A 133 7.54 10.73 -6.38
#